data_AF-A0A7U2FFQ8-F1
#
_entry.id   AF-A0A7U2FFQ8-F1
#
_cell.length_a   1.000
_cell.length_b   1.000
_cell.length_c   1.000
_cell.angle_alpha   90.00
_cell.angle_beta   90.00
_cell.angle_gamma   90.00
#
_symmetry.space_group_name_H-M   'P 1'
#
loop_
_entity.id
_entity.type
_entity.pdbx_description
1 polymer ?
#
loop_
_entity_poly.entity_id
_entity_poly.type
_entity_poly.pdbx_seq_one_letter_code
_entity_poly.pdbx_strand_id
1 'polypeptide(L)' 'MGGKPARDYYLTRRISGLWSSSRVRYLMTITSKRWSVAANIHFFDTGPFVFFYLVYTASRLSTA' A
#
# COMPACT_ATOMS: atom_id res chain seq x y z
N MET A 1 6.75 -8.46 -34.21
CA MET A 1 7.67 -7.65 -33.38
C MET A 1 7.17 -7.68 -31.95
N GLY A 2 7.76 -8.52 -31.10
CA GLY A 2 7.31 -8.69 -29.71
C GLY A 2 7.72 -7.49 -28.86
N GLY A 3 6.75 -6.63 -28.52
CA GLY A 3 6.98 -5.53 -27.60
C GLY A 3 7.43 -6.06 -26.25
N LYS A 4 8.59 -5.61 -25.75
CA LYS A 4 9.02 -5.89 -24.37
C LYS A 4 7.85 -5.55 -23.43
N PRO A 5 7.46 -6.45 -22.50
CA PRO A 5 6.46 -6.09 -21.51
C PRO A 5 6.97 -4.83 -20.80
N ALA A 6 6.15 -3.78 -20.77
CA ALA A 6 6.49 -2.55 -20.07
C ALA A 6 6.80 -2.94 -18.62
N ARG A 7 8.08 -2.85 -18.24
CA ARG A 7 8.48 -3.05 -16.85
C ARG A 7 7.87 -1.87 -16.09
N ASP A 8 6.71 -2.09 -15.48
CA ASP A 8 6.11 -1.11 -14.60
C ASP A 8 7.00 -1.03 -13.36
N TYR A 9 7.81 0.04 -13.29
CA TYR A 9 8.58 0.36 -12.09
C TYR A 9 7.62 0.91 -11.04
N TYR A 10 7.63 0.31 -9.86
CA TYR A 10 6.83 0.75 -8.72
C TYR A 10 7.69 1.65 -7.84
N LEU A 11 7.27 2.90 -7.67
CA LEU A 11 7.89 3.84 -6.75
C LEU A 11 7.09 3.83 -5.44
N THR A 12 7.72 3.45 -4.34
CA THR A 12 7.16 3.67 -3.00
C THR A 12 7.27 5.15 -2.68
N ARG A 13 6.13 5.83 -2.60
CA ARG A 13 6.11 7.29 -2.43
C ARG A 13 6.14 7.70 -0.97
N ARG A 14 5.46 6.96 -0.09
CA ARG A 14 5.36 7.29 1.33
C ARG A 14 4.99 6.06 2.13
N ILE A 15 5.63 5.91 3.29
CA ILE A 15 5.17 5.06 4.39
C ILE A 15 5.00 5.97 5.61
N SER A 16 3.83 5.96 6.22
CA SER A 16 3.59 6.69 7.47
C SER A 16 2.94 5.77 8.50
N GLY A 17 3.49 5.75 9.70
CA GLY A 17 2.97 4.99 10.83
C GLY A 17 2.26 5.89 11.83
N LEU A 18 1.15 5.41 12.40
CA LEU A 18 0.52 6.00 13.58
C LEU A 18 0.43 4.94 14.67
N TRP A 19 0.94 5.26 15.86
CA TRP A 19 1.04 4.33 16.98
C TRP A 19 0.19 4.83 18.15
N SER A 20 -0.57 3.92 18.75
CA SER A 20 -1.14 4.07 20.08
C SER A 20 -0.79 2.85 20.94
N SER A 21 -1.12 2.89 22.23
CA SER A 21 -0.79 1.85 23.20
C SER A 21 -1.27 0.43 22.85
N SER A 22 -2.23 0.27 21.94
CA SER A 22 -2.78 -1.04 21.54
C SER A 22 -2.98 -1.21 20.03
N ARG A 23 -2.63 -0.20 19.21
CA ARG A 23 -2.87 -0.22 17.77
C ARG A 23 -1.73 0.44 17.01
N VAL A 24 -1.37 -0.17 15.90
CA VAL A 24 -0.40 0.40 14.95
C VAL A 24 -1.03 0.43 13.58
N ARG A 25 -0.97 1.59 12.92
CA ARG A 25 -1.50 1.77 11.57
C ARG A 25 -0.40 2.21 10.64
N TYR A 26 -0.18 1.48 9.54
CA TYR A 26 0.73 1.86 8.48
C TYR A 26 -0.04 2.21 7.22
N LEU A 27 0.23 3.39 6.67
CA LEU A 27 -0.23 3.78 5.34
C LEU A 27 0.97 3.69 4.38
N MET A 28 0.81 2.93 3.31
CA MET A 28 1.75 2.81 2.21
C MET A 28 1.11 3.30 0.92
N THR A 29 1.84 4.08 0.13
CA THR A 29 1.41 4.46 -1.22
C THR A 29 2.47 4.06 -2.22
N ILE A 30 2.07 3.24 -3.20
CA ILE A 30 2.90 2.76 -4.30
C ILE A 30 2.32 3.30 -5.59
N THR A 31 3.15 3.90 -6.42
CA THR A 31 2.72 4.45 -7.71
C THR A 31 3.63 3.96 -8.82
N SER A 32 3.05 3.54 -9.94
CA SER A 32 3.73 3.32 -11.21
C SER A 32 3.22 4.34 -12.24
N LYS A 33 3.73 4.29 -13.47
CA LYS A 33 3.21 5.15 -14.55
C LYS A 33 1.74 4.90 -14.89
N ARG A 34 1.23 3.71 -14.60
CA ARG A 34 -0.10 3.25 -15.03
C ARG A 34 -1.06 2.96 -13.88
N TRP A 35 -0.53 2.84 -12.67
CA TRP A 35 -1.31 2.40 -11.50
C TRP A 35 -0.92 3.19 -10.26
N SER A 36 -1.91 3.47 -9.43
CA SER A 36 -1.72 3.95 -8.07
C SER A 36 -2.35 2.95 -7.11
N VAL A 37 -1.60 2.55 -6.10
CA VAL A 37 -2.04 1.67 -5.03
C VAL A 37 -1.84 2.38 -3.70
N ALA A 38 -2.93 2.55 -2.96
CA ALA A 38 -2.88 2.97 -1.57
C ALA A 38 -3.24 1.77 -0.69
N ALA A 39 -2.35 1.40 0.22
CA ALA A 39 -2.52 0.28 1.13
C ALA A 39 -2.46 0.79 2.58
N ASN A 40 -3.38 0.30 3.41
CA ASN A 40 -3.43 0.60 4.82
C ASN A 40 -3.43 -0.70 5.62
N ILE A 41 -2.39 -0.91 6.42
CA ILE A 41 -2.24 -2.08 7.29
C ILE A 41 -2.55 -1.63 8.71
N HIS A 42 -3.52 -2.28 9.32
CA HIS A 42 -3.92 -2.03 10.69
C HIS A 42 -3.54 -3.23 11.54
N PHE A 43 -2.73 -3.01 12.57
CA PHE A 43 -2.43 -3.96 13.62
C PHE A 43 -3.20 -3.58 14.87
N PHE A 44 -3.77 -4.58 15.54
CA PHE A 44 -4.39 -4.41 16.84
C PHE A 44 -3.95 -5.55 17.76
N ASP A 45 -3.46 -5.13 18.92
CA ASP A 45 -3.04 -6.03 19.97
C ASP A 45 -4.18 -6.19 20.98
N THR A 46 -4.50 -7.42 21.31
CA THR A 46 -5.51 -7.77 22.32
C THR A 46 -4.87 -8.33 23.60
N GLY A 47 -3.54 -8.44 23.65
CA GLY A 47 -2.75 -9.07 24.71
C GLY A 47 -2.26 -10.46 24.31
N PRO A 48 -3.12 -11.50 24.26
CA PRO A 48 -2.70 -12.85 23.89
C PRO A 48 -2.58 -13.05 22.37
N PHE A 49 -3.12 -12.13 21.57
CA PHE A 49 -3.13 -12.22 20.12
C PHE A 49 -2.89 -10.85 19.48
N VAL A 50 -2.08 -10.85 18.43
CA VAL A 50 -1.94 -9.73 17.50
C VAL A 50 -2.68 -10.08 16.23
N PHE A 51 -3.61 -9.21 15.85
CA PHE A 51 -4.35 -9.35 14.61
C PHE A 51 -3.98 -8.21 13.66
N PHE A 52 -4.12 -8.47 12.37
CA PHE A 52 -3.98 -7.42 11.36
C PHE A 52 -5.00 -7.57 10.24
N TYR A 53 -5.33 -6.44 9.63
CA TYR A 53 -6.07 -6.41 8.37
C TYR A 53 -5.44 -5.41 7.41
N LEU A 54 -5.53 -5.74 6.11
CA LEU A 54 -5.08 -4.90 5.02
C LEU A 54 -6.30 -4.39 4.26
N VAL A 55 -6.37 -3.07 4.08
CA VAL A 55 -7.30 -2.44 3.14
C VAL A 55 -6.45 -1.80 2.04
N TYR A 56 -6.72 -2.12 0.78
CA TYR A 56 -6.05 -1.46 -0.33
C TYR A 56 -7.02 -1.02 -1.41
N THR A 57 -6.67 0.08 -2.07
CA THR A 57 -7.36 0.59 -3.25
C THR A 57 -6.35 0.69 -4.38
N ALA A 58 -6.67 0.09 -5.52
CA ALA A 58 -5.88 0.21 -6.74
C ALA A 58 -6.68 0.97 -7.80
N SER A 59 -6.07 1.98 -8.40
CA SER A 59 -6.66 2.74 -9.50
C SER A 59 -5.70 2.79 -10.68
N ARG A 60 -6.26 2.71 -11.89
CA ARG A 60 -5.51 2.94 -13.11
C ARG A 60 -5.35 4.44 -13.30
N LEU A 61 -4.13 4.90 -13.52
CA LEU A 61 -3.85 6.29 -13.84
C LEU A 61 -4.22 6.53 -15.30
N SER A 62 -5.17 7.44 -15.53
CA SER A 62 -5.52 7.92 -16.86
C SER A 62 -4.34 8.73 -17.41
N THR A 63 -3.69 8.24 -18.47
CA THR A 63 -2.76 9.04 -19.26
C THR A 63 -3.58 9.88 -20.23
N ALA A 64 -3.70 11.18 -19.95
CA ALA A 64 -4.08 12.16 -20.96
C ALA A 64 -2.95 12.35 -21.98
#